data_AF-A0A7H9HUV2-F1
#
_entry.id   AF-A0A7H9HUV2-F1
#
_cell.length_a   1.000
_cell.length_b   1.000
_cell.length_c   1.000
_cell.angle_alpha   90.00
_cell.angle_beta   90.00
_cell.angle_gamma   90.00
#
_symmetry.space_group_name_H-M   'P 1'
#
loop_
_entity.id
_entity.type
_entity.pdbx_description
1 polymer ?
#
loop_
_entity_poly.entity_id
_entity_poly.type
_entity_poly.pdbx_seq_one_letter_code
_entity_poly.pdbx_strand_id
1 'polypeptide(L)'
;MMNRTKIAVKELLVTRRKPGPGPIQVVKSPLLTNFEKWSDKKRKLYFDDGDCMVANGLASFDLKFNLFASLLASPMRCDRISRNRVPKDYLIQLKLMKLESKPGKHSLQLGFGNSDCKSGKSSYVVNSNELLKKNVKSASGWIPIPALMSNMRYFNVSDVLVDRENFVNNSIIELRRALEFELGKLVKNEPKMTLEKWDIVVCLDPNCSSPIEIVRRESVEVIMFNVKFVDSEPWVSEAIRSHRNHELGLVLRFPRDTDLVKHIYRIWASFALLR
;
A
#
# COMPACT_ATOMS: atom_id res chain seq x y z
N MET A 1 -37.05 -0.03 -67.38
CA MET A 1 -36.01 -0.97 -66.90
C MET A 1 -34.88 -0.22 -66.18
N MET A 2 -35.07 0.26 -64.94
CA MET A 2 -34.00 1.01 -64.24
C MET A 2 -34.01 0.91 -62.70
N ASN A 3 -34.65 -0.12 -62.12
CA ASN A 3 -34.76 -0.26 -60.66
C ASN A 3 -34.20 -1.57 -60.07
N ARG A 4 -33.73 -2.52 -60.90
CA ARG A 4 -33.18 -3.80 -60.39
C ARG A 4 -31.70 -3.72 -60.02
N THR A 5 -30.94 -2.79 -60.62
CA THR A 5 -29.49 -2.69 -60.41
C THR A 5 -29.11 -2.01 -59.09
N LYS A 6 -29.91 -1.06 -58.59
CA LYS A 6 -29.63 -0.36 -57.33
C LYS A 6 -29.88 -1.21 -56.08
N ILE A 7 -30.81 -2.16 -56.15
CA ILE A 7 -31.13 -3.07 -55.04
C ILE A 7 -30.04 -4.13 -54.89
N ALA A 8 -29.61 -4.74 -56.00
CA ALA A 8 -28.55 -5.75 -56.01
C ALA A 8 -27.19 -5.20 -55.52
N VAL A 9 -26.85 -3.94 -55.87
CA VAL A 9 -25.62 -3.29 -55.38
C VAL A 9 -25.71 -2.99 -53.87
N LYS A 10 -26.91 -2.67 -53.35
CA LYS A 10 -27.11 -2.42 -51.92
C LYS A 10 -27.01 -3.70 -51.10
N GLU A 11 -27.51 -4.82 -51.61
CA GLU A 11 -27.39 -6.14 -50.95
C GLU A 11 -25.95 -6.68 -50.94
N LEU A 12 -25.18 -6.45 -52.01
CA LEU A 12 -23.75 -6.80 -52.09
C LEU A 12 -22.87 -5.98 -51.14
N LEU A 13 -23.27 -4.75 -50.81
CA LEU A 13 -22.54 -3.90 -49.84
C LEU A 13 -22.86 -4.24 -48.38
N VAL A 14 -24.03 -4.85 -48.10
CA VAL A 14 -24.41 -5.30 -46.75
C VAL A 14 -23.74 -6.63 -46.39
N THR A 15 -23.57 -7.53 -47.36
CA THR A 15 -22.98 -8.87 -47.13
C THR A 15 -21.46 -8.89 -46.96
N ARG A 16 -20.75 -7.78 -47.24
CA ARG A 16 -19.28 -7.67 -47.05
C ARG A 16 -18.84 -7.07 -45.72
N ARG A 17 -19.76 -6.65 -44.84
CA ARG A 17 -19.40 -6.24 -43.48
C ARG A 17 -19.28 -7.47 -42.61
N LYS A 18 -18.07 -8.02 -42.49
CA LYS A 18 -17.72 -8.88 -41.36
C LYS A 18 -18.14 -8.14 -40.09
N PRO A 19 -18.87 -8.76 -39.15
CA PRO A 19 -19.13 -8.11 -37.88
C PRO A 19 -17.77 -7.83 -37.26
N GLY A 20 -17.46 -6.53 -37.09
CA GLY A 20 -16.36 -6.14 -36.22
C GLY A 20 -16.59 -6.76 -34.84
N PRO A 21 -15.53 -7.02 -34.05
CA PRO A 21 -15.72 -7.49 -32.69
C PRO A 21 -16.73 -6.56 -32.02
N GLY A 22 -17.82 -7.13 -31.51
CA GLY A 22 -18.84 -6.38 -30.80
C GLY A 22 -18.18 -5.53 -29.72
N PRO A 23 -18.80 -4.41 -29.29
CA PRO A 23 -18.24 -3.61 -28.21
C PRO A 23 -17.90 -4.55 -27.06
N ILE A 24 -16.62 -4.57 -26.66
CA ILE A 24 -16.15 -5.32 -25.49
C ILE A 24 -17.11 -4.95 -24.38
N GLN A 25 -17.90 -5.91 -23.90
CA GLN A 25 -18.72 -5.69 -22.72
C GLN A 25 -17.73 -5.40 -21.60
N VAL A 26 -17.53 -4.12 -21.31
CA VAL A 26 -16.82 -3.69 -20.12
C VAL A 26 -17.69 -4.15 -18.97
N VAL A 27 -17.34 -5.29 -18.38
CA VAL A 27 -17.95 -5.77 -17.13
C VAL A 27 -17.61 -4.74 -16.07
N LYS A 28 -18.46 -3.73 -15.94
CA LYS A 28 -18.38 -2.74 -14.86
C LYS A 28 -18.90 -3.41 -13.62
N SER A 29 -17.99 -4.01 -12.85
CA SER A 29 -18.35 -4.47 -11.51
C SER A 29 -18.93 -3.29 -10.72
N PRO A 30 -20.06 -3.46 -10.03
CA PRO A 30 -20.58 -2.47 -9.10
C PRO A 30 -19.57 -2.10 -8.01
N LEU A 31 -18.50 -2.89 -7.80
CA LEU A 31 -17.40 -2.56 -6.89
C LEU A 31 -16.42 -1.50 -7.46
N LEU A 32 -16.39 -1.30 -8.78
CA LEU A 32 -15.42 -0.44 -9.47
C LEU A 32 -15.98 0.91 -9.92
N THR A 33 -17.29 1.00 -10.21
CA THR A 33 -17.97 2.31 -10.27
C THR A 33 -17.96 2.95 -8.87
N ASN A 34 -18.15 4.26 -8.65
CA ASN A 34 -18.27 4.95 -7.34
C ASN A 34 -17.61 4.36 -6.04
N PHE A 35 -16.44 3.73 -6.09
CA PHE A 35 -15.78 3.15 -4.91
C PHE A 35 -15.60 4.20 -3.80
N GLU A 36 -15.33 5.46 -4.17
CA GLU A 36 -15.27 6.58 -3.24
C GLU A 36 -16.58 6.82 -2.46
N LYS A 37 -17.75 6.47 -3.01
CA LYS A 37 -19.06 6.65 -2.36
C LYS A 37 -19.42 5.52 -1.39
N TRP A 38 -18.82 4.34 -1.55
CA TRP A 38 -19.17 3.14 -0.77
C TRP A 38 -18.06 2.62 0.15
N SER A 39 -16.80 3.00 -0.11
CA SER A 39 -15.73 2.84 0.88
C SER A 39 -16.20 3.37 2.25
N ASP A 40 -15.88 2.66 3.32
CA ASP A 40 -16.33 2.87 4.72
C ASP A 40 -17.77 2.47 5.11
N LYS A 41 -18.65 2.09 4.18
CA LYS A 41 -20.02 1.66 4.54
C LYS A 41 -20.12 0.14 4.58
N LYS A 42 -20.40 -0.45 5.75
CA LYS A 42 -20.78 -1.88 5.83
C LYS A 42 -22.02 -2.09 4.98
N ARG A 43 -21.90 -2.86 3.89
CA ARG A 43 -23.03 -3.29 3.06
C ARG A 43 -23.21 -4.78 3.25
N LYS A 44 -24.44 -5.20 3.54
CA LYS A 44 -24.85 -6.59 3.41
C LYS A 44 -25.08 -6.82 1.92
N LEU A 45 -24.30 -7.72 1.34
CA LEU A 45 -24.65 -8.30 0.05
C LEU A 45 -25.73 -9.35 0.34
N TYR A 46 -26.87 -9.23 -0.32
CA TYR A 46 -27.93 -10.22 -0.26
C TYR A 46 -27.80 -11.12 -1.48
N PHE A 47 -27.80 -12.42 -1.22
CA PHE A 47 -27.85 -13.46 -2.24
C PHE A 47 -29.14 -14.23 -2.04
N ASP A 48 -29.75 -14.66 -3.15
CA ASP A 48 -31.01 -15.39 -3.10
C ASP A 48 -30.83 -16.74 -2.38
N ASP A 49 -29.67 -17.37 -2.54
CA ASP A 49 -29.26 -18.58 -1.82
C ASP A 49 -27.72 -18.74 -1.79
N GLY A 50 -27.24 -19.77 -1.08
CA GLY A 50 -25.82 -20.09 -0.97
C GLY A 50 -25.18 -20.55 -2.29
N ASP A 51 -25.96 -21.15 -3.18
CA ASP A 51 -25.47 -21.64 -4.47
C ASP A 51 -25.19 -20.48 -5.44
N CYS A 52 -26.02 -19.44 -5.41
CA CYS A 52 -25.82 -18.19 -6.13
C CYS A 52 -24.52 -17.49 -5.66
N MET A 53 -24.24 -17.53 -4.35
CA MET A 53 -22.97 -17.02 -3.81
C MET A 53 -21.77 -17.84 -4.31
N VAL A 54 -21.86 -19.17 -4.34
CA VAL A 54 -20.80 -20.06 -4.87
C VAL A 54 -20.60 -19.88 -6.38
N ALA A 55 -21.68 -19.82 -7.15
CA ALA A 55 -21.67 -19.69 -8.61
C ALA A 55 -21.02 -18.38 -9.08
N ASN A 56 -21.14 -17.32 -8.27
CA ASN A 56 -20.47 -16.04 -8.52
C ASN A 56 -19.04 -15.98 -7.94
N GLY A 57 -18.50 -17.08 -7.41
CA GLY A 57 -17.15 -17.16 -6.85
C GLY A 57 -16.98 -16.44 -5.51
N LEU A 58 -18.07 -16.21 -4.77
CA LEU A 58 -18.10 -15.36 -3.57
C LEU A 58 -18.11 -16.18 -2.26
N ALA A 59 -18.22 -17.51 -2.34
CA ALA A 59 -18.35 -18.38 -1.17
C ALA A 59 -17.12 -18.38 -0.27
N SER A 60 -15.94 -18.20 -0.85
CA SER A 60 -14.70 -17.85 -0.14
C SER A 60 -13.75 -17.28 -1.17
N PHE A 61 -13.57 -15.97 -1.15
CA PHE A 61 -12.54 -15.33 -1.99
C PHE A 61 -11.10 -15.68 -1.54
N ASP A 62 -10.95 -16.45 -0.45
CA ASP A 62 -9.68 -16.84 0.20
C ASP A 62 -8.68 -15.68 0.38
N LEU A 63 -9.20 -14.47 0.59
CA LEU A 63 -8.40 -13.24 0.69
C LEU A 63 -7.61 -13.12 2.00
N LYS A 64 -7.81 -14.06 2.94
CA LYS A 64 -7.09 -14.08 4.23
C LYS A 64 -5.57 -14.20 4.05
N PHE A 65 -5.12 -14.75 2.92
CA PHE A 65 -3.72 -14.89 2.58
C PHE A 65 -3.25 -13.89 1.52
N ASN A 66 -4.13 -12.97 1.11
CA ASN A 66 -3.80 -11.95 0.13
C ASN A 66 -3.31 -10.67 0.83
N LEU A 67 -2.06 -10.31 0.60
CA LEU A 67 -1.44 -9.09 1.15
C LEU A 67 -2.27 -7.84 0.85
N PHE A 68 -2.67 -7.63 -0.40
CA PHE A 68 -3.37 -6.42 -0.82
C PHE A 68 -4.75 -6.34 -0.17
N ALA A 69 -5.47 -7.46 -0.08
CA ALA A 69 -6.73 -7.51 0.64
C ALA A 69 -6.56 -7.17 2.12
N SER A 70 -5.50 -7.67 2.77
CA SER A 70 -5.17 -7.30 4.15
C SER A 70 -4.85 -5.81 4.30
N LEU A 71 -4.10 -5.20 3.39
CA LEU A 71 -3.76 -3.77 3.43
C LEU A 71 -5.03 -2.90 3.24
N LEU A 72 -5.87 -3.26 2.27
CA LEU A 72 -7.13 -2.57 1.96
C LEU A 72 -8.18 -2.74 3.06
N ALA A 73 -8.19 -3.86 3.77
CA ALA A 73 -9.08 -4.09 4.90
C ALA A 73 -8.70 -3.30 6.17
N SER A 74 -7.52 -2.67 6.20
CA SER A 74 -7.10 -1.88 7.35
C SER A 74 -8.03 -0.67 7.56
N PRO A 75 -8.26 -0.23 8.81
CA PRO A 75 -9.18 0.87 9.09
C PRO A 75 -8.82 2.14 8.32
N MET A 76 -9.81 2.77 7.68
CA MET A 76 -9.62 4.05 7.00
C MET A 76 -9.25 5.15 8.00
N ARG A 77 -8.29 5.99 7.60
CA ARG A 77 -7.80 7.14 8.35
C ARG A 77 -7.69 8.34 7.41
N CYS A 78 -7.93 9.53 7.96
CA CYS A 78 -7.81 10.77 7.24
C CYS A 78 -6.33 11.20 7.21
N ASP A 79 -5.76 11.30 6.01
CA ASP A 79 -4.44 11.88 5.80
C ASP A 79 -4.47 13.39 6.13
N ARG A 80 -3.55 13.83 6.98
CA ARG A 80 -3.43 15.24 7.36
C ARG A 80 -2.99 16.17 6.25
N ILE A 81 -2.31 15.65 5.22
CA ILE A 81 -1.81 16.45 4.10
C ILE A 81 -2.90 16.56 3.03
N SER A 82 -3.33 15.44 2.42
CA SER A 82 -4.30 15.46 1.32
C SER A 82 -5.76 15.55 1.77
N ARG A 83 -6.07 15.32 3.06
CA ARG A 83 -7.43 15.19 3.62
C ARG A 83 -8.23 13.99 3.09
N ASN A 84 -7.63 13.16 2.24
CA ASN A 84 -8.24 11.95 1.74
C ASN A 84 -8.30 10.87 2.84
N ARG A 85 -9.32 10.01 2.75
CA ARG A 85 -9.39 8.80 3.58
C ARG A 85 -8.68 7.67 2.87
N VAL A 86 -7.73 7.06 3.54
CA VAL A 86 -6.89 5.98 3.02
C VAL A 86 -6.75 4.91 4.11
N PRO A 87 -6.64 3.60 3.78
CA PRO A 87 -6.43 2.58 4.80
C PRO A 87 -5.13 2.89 5.58
N LYS A 88 -5.16 2.72 6.91
CA LYS A 88 -4.06 3.15 7.79
C LYS A 88 -2.71 2.56 7.41
N ASP A 89 -2.69 1.37 6.79
CA ASP A 89 -1.45 0.68 6.45
C ASP A 89 -0.70 1.35 5.27
N TYR A 90 -1.37 2.23 4.51
CA TYR A 90 -0.76 3.09 3.48
C TYR A 90 -0.29 4.45 4.02
N LEU A 91 -0.50 4.72 5.30
CA LEU A 91 -0.17 5.99 5.94
C LEU A 91 0.94 5.81 6.97
N ILE A 92 1.68 6.89 7.20
CA ILE A 92 2.62 6.99 8.30
C ILE A 92 1.86 7.46 9.53
N GLN A 93 1.96 6.70 10.63
CA GLN A 93 1.39 7.09 11.91
C GLN A 93 2.32 8.06 12.62
N LEU A 94 1.76 9.16 13.13
CA LEU A 94 2.46 10.14 13.94
C LEU A 94 1.89 10.17 15.36
N LYS A 95 2.78 10.39 16.33
CA LYS A 95 2.47 10.44 17.75
C LYS A 95 3.22 11.58 18.45
N LEU A 96 2.64 12.03 19.56
CA LEU A 96 3.32 12.91 20.49
C LEU A 96 4.12 12.08 21.48
N MET A 97 5.41 12.32 21.55
CA MET A 97 6.35 11.68 22.47
C MET A 97 6.80 12.71 23.51
N LYS A 98 6.97 12.28 24.76
CA LYS A 98 7.50 13.13 25.82
C LYS A 98 9.00 13.32 25.59
N LEU A 99 9.47 14.57 25.68
CA LEU A 99 10.90 14.84 25.68
C LEU A 99 11.42 14.65 27.11
N GLU A 100 12.21 13.61 27.33
CA GLU A 100 12.95 13.44 28.57
C GLU A 100 14.15 14.39 28.52
N SER A 101 14.11 15.44 29.35
CA SER A 101 15.23 16.35 29.59
C SER A 101 15.61 17.27 28.42
N LYS A 102 14.87 18.38 28.26
CA LYS A 102 15.47 19.65 27.78
C LYS A 102 15.07 20.79 28.72
N PRO A 103 16.02 21.65 29.15
CA PRO A 103 15.67 22.95 29.71
C PRO A 103 15.24 23.85 28.55
N GLY A 104 14.00 23.67 28.06
CA GLY A 104 13.53 24.33 26.85
C GLY A 104 12.02 24.49 26.80
N LYS A 105 11.57 25.35 25.87
CA LYS A 105 10.16 25.73 25.65
C LYS A 105 9.23 24.55 25.27
N HIS A 106 9.78 23.41 24.85
CA HIS A 106 9.00 22.28 24.35
C HIS A 106 9.07 21.07 25.29
N SER A 107 7.90 20.52 25.63
CA SER A 107 7.74 19.34 26.49
C SER A 107 7.41 18.06 25.69
N LEU A 108 7.02 18.22 24.42
CA LEU A 108 6.59 17.14 23.54
C LEU A 108 7.29 17.25 22.19
N GLN A 109 7.42 16.11 21.49
CA GLN A 109 7.87 16.03 20.11
C GLN A 109 6.86 15.27 19.26
N LEU A 110 6.55 15.79 18.08
CA LEU A 110 5.85 15.01 17.07
C LEU A 110 6.85 14.10 16.36
N GLY A 111 6.66 12.80 16.44
CA GLY A 111 7.49 11.82 15.74
C GLY A 111 6.69 10.65 15.20
N PHE A 112 7.41 9.70 14.63
CA PHE A 112 6.84 8.50 14.03
C PHE A 112 6.37 7.54 15.11
N GLY A 113 5.13 7.07 14.97
CA GLY A 113 4.58 6.07 15.86
C GLY A 113 4.99 4.69 15.38
N ASN A 114 5.82 4.00 16.16
CA ASN A 114 6.04 2.57 15.96
C ASN A 114 4.76 1.81 16.32
N SER A 115 4.49 0.70 15.63
CA SER A 115 3.33 -0.17 15.84
C SER A 115 3.16 -0.64 17.29
N ASP A 116 4.25 -0.65 18.06
CA ASP A 116 4.30 -1.17 19.43
C ASP A 116 3.94 -0.16 20.51
N CYS A 117 3.89 1.13 20.17
CA CYS A 117 3.40 2.12 21.11
C CYS A 117 1.86 2.04 21.12
N LYS A 118 1.25 1.27 22.04
CA LYS A 118 -0.21 1.18 22.15
C LYS A 118 -0.86 2.41 22.81
N SER A 119 -0.07 3.24 23.47
CA SER A 119 -0.56 4.43 24.18
C SER A 119 -0.47 5.68 23.29
N GLY A 120 -1.34 6.66 23.58
CA GLY A 120 -1.30 7.98 22.96
C GLY A 120 -2.18 8.15 21.72
N LYS A 121 -2.63 9.39 21.54
CA LYS A 121 -3.47 9.84 20.42
C LYS A 121 -2.61 9.92 19.17
N SER A 122 -3.15 9.45 18.04
CA SER A 122 -2.41 9.35 16.77
C SER A 122 -2.99 10.25 15.70
N SER A 123 -2.14 10.63 14.76
CA SER A 123 -2.51 11.22 13.47
C SER A 123 -1.80 10.44 12.35
N TYR A 124 -2.22 10.70 11.12
CA TYR A 124 -1.72 9.97 9.96
C TYR A 124 -1.37 10.93 8.85
N VAL A 125 -0.23 10.71 8.21
CA VAL A 125 0.23 11.46 7.03
C VAL A 125 0.50 10.50 5.89
N VAL A 126 0.44 10.99 4.65
CA VAL A 126 0.80 10.21 3.47
C VAL A 126 2.20 9.59 3.60
N ASN A 127 2.33 8.34 3.18
CA ASN A 127 3.62 7.67 3.08
C ASN A 127 4.34 8.04 1.77
N SER A 128 4.87 9.26 1.70
CA SER A 128 5.65 9.74 0.55
C SER A 128 6.65 10.79 1.01
N ASN A 129 7.94 10.52 0.86
CA ASN A 129 8.99 11.44 1.31
C ASN A 129 8.92 12.78 0.55
N GLU A 130 8.57 12.77 -0.73
CA GLU A 130 8.40 13.99 -1.51
C GLU A 130 7.28 14.87 -0.96
N LEU A 131 6.09 14.29 -0.72
CA LEU A 131 4.96 15.03 -0.17
C LEU A 131 5.22 15.51 1.25
N LEU A 132 5.93 14.73 2.07
CA LEU A 132 6.38 15.17 3.39
C LEU A 132 7.31 16.38 3.28
N LYS A 133 8.37 16.32 2.45
CA LYS A 133 9.30 17.44 2.22
C LYS A 133 8.55 18.70 1.78
N LYS A 134 7.62 18.57 0.83
CA LYS A 134 6.84 19.69 0.28
C LYS A 134 5.94 20.36 1.33
N ASN A 135 5.40 19.60 2.28
CA ASN A 135 4.40 20.09 3.24
C ASN A 135 4.92 20.30 4.66
N VAL A 136 6.21 20.06 4.93
CA VAL A 136 6.79 20.10 6.29
C VAL A 136 6.64 21.45 6.99
N LYS A 137 6.53 22.56 6.24
CA LYS A 137 6.27 23.90 6.81
C LYS A 137 4.96 23.94 7.59
N SER A 138 3.95 23.17 7.15
CA SER A 138 2.61 23.07 7.75
C SER A 138 2.47 21.95 8.77
N ALA A 139 3.59 21.37 9.24
CA ALA A 139 3.58 20.16 10.06
C ALA A 139 2.94 20.31 11.45
N SER A 140 2.71 21.54 11.95
CA SER A 140 1.90 21.77 13.14
C SER A 140 0.46 21.28 12.97
N GLY A 141 -0.08 21.31 11.74
CA GLY A 141 -1.39 20.76 11.41
C GLY A 141 -1.46 19.22 11.46
N TRP A 142 -0.31 18.55 11.59
CA TRP A 142 -0.23 17.10 11.66
C TRP A 142 -0.39 16.58 13.08
N ILE A 143 -0.37 17.45 14.09
CA ILE A 143 -0.57 17.05 15.49
C ILE A 143 -1.93 16.32 15.65
N PRO A 144 -2.00 15.23 16.44
CA PRO A 144 -3.25 14.53 16.70
C PRO A 144 -4.34 15.47 17.25
N ILE A 145 -5.46 15.62 16.52
CA ILE A 145 -6.60 16.47 16.93
C ILE A 145 -7.11 16.08 18.32
N PRO A 146 -7.26 14.78 18.66
CA PRO A 146 -7.70 14.42 19.99
C PRO A 146 -6.77 14.95 21.08
N ALA A 147 -5.48 15.14 20.78
CA ALA A 147 -4.52 15.67 21.75
C ALA A 147 -4.73 17.17 21.96
N LEU A 148 -5.11 17.88 20.89
CA LEU A 148 -5.50 19.29 20.93
C LEU A 148 -6.85 19.52 21.61
N MET A 149 -7.84 18.63 21.42
CA MET A 149 -9.20 18.82 21.95
C MET A 149 -9.43 18.25 23.36
N SER A 150 -8.39 17.68 23.99
CA SER A 150 -8.52 17.13 25.33
C SER A 150 -8.78 18.25 26.33
N ASN A 151 -9.93 18.26 27.02
CA ASN A 151 -10.26 19.27 28.05
C ASN A 151 -9.29 19.28 29.25
N MET A 152 -8.42 18.27 29.36
CA MET A 152 -7.31 18.18 30.33
C MET A 152 -5.98 18.68 29.72
N ARG A 153 -5.93 19.92 29.18
CA ARG A 153 -4.71 20.42 28.54
C ARG A 153 -3.64 20.76 29.58
N TYR A 154 -2.49 20.08 29.49
CA TYR A 154 -1.22 20.51 30.10
C TYR A 154 -0.23 21.08 29.07
N PHE A 155 -0.64 21.26 27.81
CA PHE A 155 0.23 21.79 26.75
C PHE A 155 -0.53 22.47 25.61
N ASN A 156 0.15 23.41 24.94
CA ASN A 156 -0.24 24.11 23.72
C ASN A 156 0.51 23.58 22.50
N VAL A 157 0.05 23.93 21.28
CA VAL A 157 0.76 23.60 20.03
C VAL A 157 2.21 24.11 20.05
N SER A 158 2.45 25.26 20.68
CA SER A 158 3.78 25.84 20.88
C SER A 158 4.73 24.97 21.67
N ASP A 159 4.21 24.02 22.45
CA ASP A 159 4.98 23.18 23.36
C ASP A 159 5.40 21.87 22.67
N VAL A 160 4.93 21.66 21.43
CA VAL A 160 5.28 20.53 20.58
C VAL A 160 6.40 20.94 19.63
N LEU A 161 7.56 20.31 19.80
CA LEU A 161 8.64 20.36 18.83
C LEU A 161 8.27 19.54 17.60
N VAL A 162 8.38 20.17 16.44
CA VAL A 162 8.37 19.50 15.15
C VAL A 162 9.71 19.79 14.48
N ASP A 163 10.58 18.79 14.42
CA ASP A 163 11.89 18.90 13.78
C ASP A 163 11.72 18.91 12.25
N ARG A 164 11.42 20.09 11.70
CA ARG A 164 11.09 20.24 10.28
C ARG A 164 12.28 19.97 9.36
N GLU A 165 13.49 20.25 9.83
CA GLU A 165 14.72 20.10 9.06
C GLU A 165 15.07 18.62 8.90
N ASN A 166 14.95 17.84 9.98
CA ASN A 166 15.30 16.43 9.97
C ASN A 166 14.10 15.50 9.87
N PHE A 167 12.88 16.00 9.71
CA PHE A 167 11.66 15.17 9.75
C PHE A 167 11.72 13.96 8.81
N VAL A 168 12.15 14.19 7.57
CA VAL A 168 12.22 13.12 6.55
C VAL A 168 13.44 12.23 6.76
N ASN A 169 14.57 12.77 7.23
CA ASN A 169 15.70 11.91 7.60
C ASN A 169 15.33 10.98 8.76
N ASN A 170 14.58 11.50 9.74
CA ASN A 170 14.05 10.73 10.85
C ASN A 170 13.06 9.66 10.38
N SER A 171 12.23 9.91 9.35
CA SER A 171 11.34 8.88 8.80
C SER A 171 12.13 7.73 8.17
N ILE A 172 13.19 8.05 7.43
CA ILE A 172 14.07 7.07 6.80
C ILE A 172 14.78 6.22 7.86
N ILE A 173 15.29 6.85 8.94
CA ILE A 173 15.93 6.15 10.05
C ILE A 173 14.96 5.16 10.71
N GLU A 174 13.70 5.56 10.96
CA GLU A 174 12.71 4.66 11.56
C GLU A 174 12.31 3.52 10.62
N LEU A 175 12.15 3.77 9.33
CA LEU A 175 11.89 2.72 8.34
C LEU A 175 13.03 1.70 8.28
N ARG A 176 14.27 2.19 8.32
CA ARG A 176 15.46 1.34 8.32
C ARG A 176 15.52 0.49 9.59
N ARG A 177 15.34 1.09 10.77
CA ARG A 177 15.31 0.37 12.05
C ARG A 177 14.25 -0.73 12.05
N ALA A 178 13.05 -0.42 11.56
CA ALA A 178 11.96 -1.38 11.50
C ALA A 178 12.26 -2.53 10.52
N LEU A 179 12.85 -2.24 9.36
CA LEU A 179 13.29 -3.29 8.43
C LEU A 179 14.36 -4.18 9.03
N GLU A 180 15.42 -3.60 9.60
CA GLU A 180 16.53 -4.34 10.21
C GLU A 180 16.04 -5.21 11.38
N PHE A 181 15.11 -4.70 12.19
CA PHE A 181 14.49 -5.45 13.28
C PHE A 181 13.71 -6.67 12.77
N GLU A 182 12.85 -6.50 11.76
CA GLU A 182 12.07 -7.61 11.20
C GLU A 182 12.94 -8.62 10.44
N LEU A 183 13.94 -8.17 9.68
CA LEU A 183 14.91 -9.04 9.02
C LEU A 183 15.72 -9.86 10.05
N GLY A 184 16.04 -9.27 11.20
CA GLY A 184 16.73 -9.94 12.30
C GLY A 184 15.96 -11.12 12.91
N LYS A 185 14.64 -11.18 12.70
CA LYS A 185 13.80 -12.31 13.13
C LYS A 185 13.84 -13.49 12.15
N LEU A 186 14.32 -13.29 10.92
CA LEU A 186 14.42 -14.36 9.93
C LEU A 186 15.54 -15.34 10.31
N VAL A 187 15.26 -16.64 10.15
CA VAL A 187 16.22 -17.70 10.43
C VAL A 187 17.26 -17.76 9.29
N LYS A 188 18.50 -17.38 9.59
CA LYS A 188 19.58 -17.25 8.59
C LYS A 188 20.04 -18.57 7.94
N ASN A 189 19.65 -19.71 8.49
CA ASN A 189 20.14 -21.04 8.08
C ASN A 189 19.02 -21.99 7.61
N GLU A 190 17.85 -21.46 7.22
CA GLU A 190 16.85 -22.33 6.59
C GLU A 190 17.35 -22.84 5.23
N PRO A 191 17.01 -24.08 4.85
CA PRO A 191 17.24 -24.56 3.49
C PRO A 191 16.58 -23.60 2.50
N LYS A 192 17.14 -23.48 1.28
CA LYS A 192 16.58 -22.63 0.24
C LYS A 192 15.06 -22.85 0.15
N MET A 193 14.31 -21.77 0.32
CA MET A 193 12.85 -21.86 0.36
C MET A 193 12.31 -22.27 -1.00
N THR A 194 11.33 -23.17 -1.04
CA THR A 194 10.53 -23.41 -2.24
C THR A 194 9.46 -22.34 -2.39
N LEU A 195 9.17 -21.96 -3.64
CA LEU A 195 8.12 -20.99 -3.94
C LEU A 195 6.74 -21.64 -3.78
N GLU A 196 5.86 -20.95 -3.05
CA GLU A 196 4.45 -21.29 -2.93
C GLU A 196 3.57 -20.20 -3.57
N LYS A 197 2.31 -20.54 -3.84
CA LYS A 197 1.38 -19.61 -4.48
C LYS A 197 1.14 -18.41 -3.56
N TRP A 198 1.23 -17.22 -4.14
CA TRP A 198 1.12 -15.91 -3.46
C TRP A 198 2.30 -15.55 -2.56
N ASP A 199 3.41 -16.30 -2.63
CA ASP A 199 4.65 -15.87 -2.00
C ASP A 199 5.11 -14.52 -2.56
N ILE A 200 5.73 -13.73 -1.69
CA ILE A 200 6.25 -12.42 -2.02
C ILE A 200 7.75 -12.54 -2.20
N VAL A 201 8.22 -12.22 -3.39
CA VAL A 201 9.63 -12.27 -3.75
C VAL A 201 10.17 -10.85 -3.82
N VAL A 202 11.06 -10.50 -2.91
CA VAL A 202 11.73 -9.20 -2.88
C VAL A 202 13.07 -9.36 -3.59
N CYS A 203 13.19 -8.72 -4.74
CA CYS A 203 14.29 -8.95 -5.69
C CYS A 203 14.88 -7.65 -6.22
N LEU A 204 16.10 -7.74 -6.75
CA LEU A 204 16.72 -6.69 -7.53
C LEU A 204 16.88 -7.18 -8.97
N ASP A 205 15.96 -6.78 -9.84
CA ASP A 205 16.06 -7.04 -11.29
C ASP A 205 16.16 -5.70 -12.03
N PRO A 206 17.33 -5.33 -12.57
CA PRO A 206 17.51 -4.05 -13.25
C PRO A 206 16.64 -3.90 -14.50
N ASN A 207 16.24 -5.00 -15.13
CA ASN A 207 15.50 -4.98 -16.40
C ASN A 207 13.98 -4.89 -16.25
N CYS A 208 13.45 -5.07 -15.04
CA CYS A 208 12.01 -5.07 -14.80
C CYS A 208 11.36 -3.71 -15.14
N SER A 209 10.16 -3.68 -15.70
CA SER A 209 9.47 -2.41 -16.00
C SER A 209 8.55 -1.94 -14.87
N SER A 210 8.24 -2.81 -13.91
CA SER A 210 7.22 -2.58 -12.90
C SER A 210 7.75 -2.76 -11.47
N PRO A 211 7.32 -1.92 -10.52
CA PRO A 211 7.76 -2.03 -9.13
C PRO A 211 7.20 -3.26 -8.41
N ILE A 212 5.94 -3.57 -8.68
CA ILE A 212 5.24 -4.72 -8.14
C ILE A 212 4.54 -5.40 -9.31
N GLU A 213 4.76 -6.71 -9.48
CA GLU A 213 4.14 -7.50 -10.53
C GLU A 213 3.72 -8.88 -10.00
N ILE A 214 2.65 -9.43 -10.55
CA ILE A 214 2.27 -10.83 -10.31
C ILE A 214 2.84 -11.64 -11.45
N VAL A 215 3.71 -12.60 -11.12
CA VAL A 215 4.46 -13.37 -12.11
C VAL A 215 4.21 -14.84 -11.88
N ARG A 216 4.07 -15.59 -12.98
CA ARG A 216 4.02 -17.04 -12.94
C ARG A 216 5.43 -17.60 -13.15
N ARG A 217 5.95 -18.34 -12.18
CA ARG A 217 7.24 -19.05 -12.22
C ARG A 217 7.00 -20.52 -11.90
N GLU A 218 7.47 -21.42 -12.76
CA GLU A 218 7.39 -22.88 -12.53
C GLU A 218 5.97 -23.36 -12.18
N SER A 219 4.96 -22.79 -12.84
CA SER A 219 3.53 -23.02 -12.60
C SER A 219 2.91 -22.38 -11.34
N VAL A 220 3.70 -21.72 -10.50
CA VAL A 220 3.28 -21.01 -9.29
C VAL A 220 3.16 -19.51 -9.54
N GLU A 221 2.09 -18.88 -9.04
CA GLU A 221 1.91 -17.42 -9.09
C GLU A 221 2.53 -16.78 -7.85
N VAL A 222 3.43 -15.82 -8.03
CA VAL A 222 4.12 -15.10 -6.94
C VAL A 222 4.00 -13.59 -7.16
N ILE A 223 4.15 -12.81 -6.09
CA ILE A 223 4.15 -11.35 -6.14
C ILE A 223 5.60 -10.87 -6.06
N MET A 224 6.12 -10.27 -7.12
CA MET A 224 7.48 -9.74 -7.14
C MET A 224 7.48 -8.28 -6.71
N PHE A 225 8.33 -7.95 -5.73
CA PHE A 225 8.61 -6.60 -5.26
C PHE A 225 10.03 -6.25 -5.69
N ASN A 226 10.16 -5.35 -6.66
CA ASN A 226 11.46 -4.99 -7.21
C ASN A 226 12.04 -3.77 -6.51
N VAL A 227 13.16 -3.96 -5.80
CA VAL A 227 13.82 -2.89 -5.03
C VAL A 227 14.59 -1.91 -5.89
N LYS A 228 14.72 -2.12 -7.21
CA LYS A 228 15.34 -1.12 -8.09
C LYS A 228 14.63 0.24 -8.06
N PHE A 229 13.33 0.23 -7.78
CA PHE A 229 12.52 1.45 -7.72
C PHE A 229 12.74 2.26 -6.44
N VAL A 230 13.58 1.74 -5.54
CA VAL A 230 14.08 2.44 -4.35
C VAL A 230 15.61 2.58 -4.38
N ASP A 231 16.24 2.55 -5.56
CA ASP A 231 17.70 2.63 -5.74
C ASP A 231 18.35 3.91 -5.18
N SER A 232 17.57 4.94 -4.87
CA SER A 232 18.06 6.10 -4.10
C SER A 232 18.56 5.73 -2.71
N GLU A 233 18.22 4.54 -2.22
CA GLU A 233 18.51 4.05 -0.87
C GLU A 233 19.26 2.70 -0.92
N PRO A 234 20.60 2.71 -1.10
CA PRO A 234 21.39 1.48 -1.29
C PRO A 234 21.29 0.48 -0.13
N TRP A 235 20.99 0.97 1.09
CA TRP A 235 20.84 0.13 2.28
C TRP A 235 19.67 -0.86 2.16
N VAL A 236 18.63 -0.56 1.37
CA VAL A 236 17.50 -1.48 1.16
C VAL A 236 17.99 -2.70 0.37
N SER A 237 18.61 -2.47 -0.78
CA SER A 237 19.13 -3.53 -1.65
C SER A 237 20.21 -4.37 -0.96
N GLU A 238 21.07 -3.74 -0.13
CA GLU A 238 22.04 -4.47 0.69
C GLU A 238 21.34 -5.36 1.72
N ALA A 239 20.40 -4.81 2.50
CA ALA A 239 19.68 -5.57 3.52
C ALA A 239 18.94 -6.80 2.94
N ILE A 240 18.29 -6.64 1.78
CA ILE A 240 17.62 -7.75 1.09
C ILE A 240 18.63 -8.79 0.58
N ARG A 241 19.77 -8.36 0.05
CA ARG A 241 20.83 -9.28 -0.42
C ARG A 241 21.41 -10.09 0.72
N SER A 242 21.67 -9.49 1.88
CA SER A 242 22.23 -10.18 3.05
C SER A 242 21.27 -11.21 3.66
N HIS A 243 19.96 -11.14 3.37
CA HIS A 243 18.94 -12.05 3.89
C HIS A 243 18.31 -12.93 2.79
N ARG A 244 18.90 -12.98 1.60
CA ARG A 244 18.42 -13.80 0.49
C ARG A 244 18.31 -15.28 0.89
N ASN A 245 17.13 -15.86 0.71
CA ASN A 245 16.82 -17.26 1.02
C ASN A 245 16.38 -18.07 -0.23
N HIS A 246 16.34 -17.44 -1.39
CA HIS A 246 15.99 -18.06 -2.67
C HIS A 246 16.83 -17.49 -3.82
N GLU A 247 16.91 -18.21 -4.94
CA GLU A 247 17.64 -17.72 -6.11
C GLU A 247 17.03 -16.45 -6.74
N LEU A 248 15.74 -16.21 -6.55
CA LEU A 248 15.09 -14.99 -7.04
C LEU A 248 15.28 -13.79 -6.10
N GLY A 249 15.65 -14.01 -4.84
CA GLY A 249 15.74 -12.95 -3.84
C GLY A 249 15.33 -13.41 -2.44
N LEU A 250 14.77 -12.49 -1.67
CA LEU A 250 14.16 -12.79 -0.37
C LEU A 250 12.69 -13.19 -0.58
N VAL A 251 12.36 -14.44 -0.29
CA VAL A 251 11.01 -14.99 -0.30
C VAL A 251 10.38 -14.82 1.07
N LEU A 252 9.19 -14.22 1.08
CA LEU A 252 8.37 -13.95 2.27
C LEU A 252 6.99 -14.58 2.07
N ARG A 253 6.45 -15.17 3.15
CA ARG A 253 5.14 -15.83 3.15
C ARG A 253 4.14 -15.02 3.95
N PHE A 254 3.02 -14.68 3.33
CA PHE A 254 1.90 -14.06 4.04
C PHE A 254 0.94 -15.14 4.55
N PRO A 255 0.53 -15.13 5.84
CA PRO A 255 0.62 -14.04 6.80
C PRO A 255 1.80 -14.16 7.78
N ARG A 256 2.67 -15.16 7.63
CA ARG A 256 3.80 -15.42 8.55
C ARG A 256 4.70 -14.19 8.69
N ASP A 257 5.07 -13.58 7.57
CA ASP A 257 6.04 -12.49 7.48
C ASP A 257 5.33 -11.12 7.32
N THR A 258 4.12 -10.99 7.87
CA THR A 258 3.22 -9.83 7.67
C THR A 258 3.90 -8.50 7.94
N ASP A 259 4.57 -8.35 9.07
CA ASP A 259 5.18 -7.07 9.46
C ASP A 259 6.33 -6.70 8.54
N LEU A 260 7.20 -7.65 8.20
CA LEU A 260 8.29 -7.43 7.25
C LEU A 260 7.77 -6.99 5.88
N VAL A 261 6.78 -7.69 5.35
CA VAL A 261 6.13 -7.34 4.07
C VAL A 261 5.54 -5.92 4.12
N LYS A 262 4.88 -5.55 5.23
CA LYS A 262 4.34 -4.19 5.41
C LYS A 262 5.44 -3.14 5.45
N HIS A 263 6.57 -3.41 6.10
CA HIS A 263 7.71 -2.48 6.12
C HIS A 263 8.34 -2.32 4.75
N ILE A 264 8.49 -3.39 3.98
CA ILE A 264 8.99 -3.34 2.60
C ILE A 264 8.05 -2.53 1.71
N TYR A 265 6.74 -2.78 1.81
CA TYR A 265 5.74 -1.96 1.12
C TYR A 265 5.83 -0.49 1.51
N ARG A 266 6.02 -0.19 2.81
CA ARG A 266 6.15 1.19 3.29
C ARG A 266 7.37 1.88 2.71
N ILE A 267 8.54 1.23 2.74
CA ILE A 267 9.77 1.73 2.11
C ILE A 267 9.52 2.01 0.64
N TRP A 268 8.93 1.05 -0.08
CA TRP A 268 8.59 1.24 -1.48
C TRP A 268 7.73 2.48 -1.69
N ALA A 269 6.61 2.62 -0.97
CA ALA A 269 5.73 3.78 -1.10
C ALA A 269 6.41 5.11 -0.71
N SER A 270 7.36 5.10 0.24
CA SER A 270 8.08 6.31 0.65
C SER A 270 9.01 6.86 -0.43
N PHE A 271 9.68 5.98 -1.18
CA PHE A 271 10.75 6.32 -2.12
C PHE A 271 10.37 6.17 -3.60
N ALA A 272 9.39 5.32 -3.91
CA ALA A 272 8.93 5.15 -5.27
C ALA A 272 8.34 6.48 -5.76
N LEU A 273 9.03 7.08 -6.71
CA LEU A 273 8.52 8.21 -7.47
C LEU A 273 7.28 7.71 -8.22
N LEU A 274 6.12 8.28 -7.90
CA LEU A 274 4.98 8.25 -8.81
C LEU A 274 5.41 9.04 -10.06
N ARG A 275 6.04 8.38 -11.01
CA ARG A 275 6.31 8.92 -12.35
C ARG A 275 5.06 8.75 -13.21
#